data_AF-A0A953HF66-F1
#
_entry.id   AF-A0A953HF66-F1
#
_cell.length_a   1.000
_cell.length_b   1.000
_cell.length_c   1.000
_cell.angle_alpha   90.00
_cell.angle_beta   90.00
_cell.angle_gamma   90.00
#
_symmetry.space_group_name_H-M   'P 1'
#
loop_
_entity.id
_entity.type
_entity.pdbx_description
1 polymer ?
#
loop_
_entity_poly.entity_id
_entity_poly.type
_entity_poly.pdbx_seq_one_letter_code
_entity_poly.pdbx_strand_id
1 'polypeptide(L)'
;MSGELLNQIASDLASHGLILRGGFSFAADEEGLAGPSGAPARSVFLVGNAGAGYWRHFSLWRETQPVNLPNPLDTWSRLVIGEVADRVGAGLIMPNDRPFQPFQQWAIRAEGLAPSPLGLLMHPVYGLWHAYRGALLLDRELAFPSLEKLIHPCDLCDGKPCLNACPVEAFSPGGFDYAGCVSHVRGRTGYACRSAGCLARNACPIGAEWRYPAAVQAFHQAAFAGL
;
A
#
# COMPACT_ATOMS: atom_id res chain seq x y z
N MET A 1 5.96 13.49 23.97
CA MET A 1 4.91 12.45 24.03
C MET A 1 4.47 11.95 22.64
N SER A 2 4.08 12.80 21.68
CA SER A 2 3.73 12.31 20.33
C SER A 2 4.94 11.75 19.55
N GLY A 3 6.09 12.41 19.62
CA GLY A 3 7.31 11.98 18.91
C GLY A 3 7.89 10.63 19.36
N GLU A 4 7.92 10.35 20.66
CA GLU A 4 8.42 9.07 21.19
C GLU A 4 7.54 7.89 20.78
N LEU A 5 6.21 8.06 20.82
CA LEU A 5 5.27 7.06 20.33
C LEU A 5 5.54 6.73 18.85
N LEU A 6 5.73 7.75 18.01
CA LEU A 6 5.95 7.55 16.58
C LEU A 6 7.27 6.86 16.28
N ASN A 7 8.32 7.22 17.03
CA ASN A 7 9.60 6.56 16.92
C ASN A 7 9.50 5.08 17.33
N GLN A 8 8.74 4.78 18.39
CA GLN A 8 8.49 3.40 18.81
C GLN A 8 7.75 2.61 17.72
N ILE A 9 6.63 3.13 17.22
CA ILE A 9 5.84 2.48 16.15
C ILE A 9 6.70 2.28 14.90
N ALA A 10 7.45 3.31 14.48
CA ALA A 10 8.33 3.23 13.31
C ALA A 10 9.41 2.15 13.49
N SER A 11 10.04 2.09 14.67
CA SER A 11 11.07 1.09 14.99
C SER A 11 10.51 -0.33 14.95
N ASP A 12 9.35 -0.55 15.59
CA ASP A 12 8.72 -1.88 15.63
C ASP A 12 8.33 -2.35 14.23
N LEU A 13 7.75 -1.47 13.40
CA LEU A 13 7.41 -1.80 12.01
C LEU A 13 8.65 -2.06 11.15
N ALA A 14 9.71 -1.26 11.32
CA ALA A 14 10.94 -1.38 10.55
C ALA A 14 11.62 -2.74 10.75
N SER A 15 11.48 -3.35 11.93
CA SER A 15 12.00 -4.69 12.21
C SER A 15 11.38 -5.79 11.33
N HIS A 16 10.26 -5.50 10.66
CA HIS A 16 9.57 -6.38 9.73
C HIS A 16 9.59 -5.86 8.28
N GLY A 17 10.35 -4.81 7.99
CA GLY A 17 10.40 -4.17 6.67
C GLY A 17 9.12 -3.41 6.28
N LEU A 18 8.29 -3.06 7.27
CA LEU A 18 7.16 -2.14 7.13
C LEU A 18 7.57 -0.73 7.60
N ILE A 19 6.81 0.28 7.19
CA ILE A 19 7.03 1.67 7.56
C ILE A 19 5.73 2.37 7.89
N LEU A 20 5.83 3.43 8.71
CA LEU A 20 4.78 4.44 8.81
C LEU A 20 4.68 5.21 7.49
N ARG A 21 3.45 5.43 7.04
CA ARG A 21 3.08 6.07 5.78
C ARG A 21 2.27 7.35 6.03
N GLY A 22 2.66 8.10 7.06
CA GLY A 22 1.96 9.31 7.49
C GLY A 22 0.70 9.04 8.30
N GLY A 23 -0.01 10.12 8.62
CA GLY A 23 -1.28 10.07 9.35
C GLY A 23 -1.93 11.44 9.44
N PHE A 24 -3.10 11.49 10.06
CA PHE A 24 -3.81 12.73 10.34
C PHE A 24 -4.74 12.56 11.54
N SER A 25 -5.20 13.70 12.09
CA SER A 25 -6.27 13.73 13.08
C SER A 25 -7.61 13.94 12.37
N PHE A 26 -8.63 13.17 12.76
CA PHE A 26 -10.00 13.32 12.25
C PHE A 26 -10.57 14.67 12.72
N ALA A 27 -11.43 15.28 11.91
CA ALA A 27 -12.14 16.48 12.36
C ALA A 27 -13.15 16.12 13.46
N ALA A 28 -13.51 17.07 14.33
CA ALA A 28 -14.39 16.80 15.47
C ALA A 28 -15.82 16.37 15.06
N ASP A 29 -16.24 16.77 13.86
CA ASP A 29 -17.52 16.49 13.22
C ASP A 29 -17.45 15.35 12.18
N GLU A 30 -16.27 14.78 11.95
CA GLU A 30 -16.10 13.63 11.08
C GLU A 30 -16.59 12.37 11.81
N GLU A 31 -17.45 11.56 11.19
CA GLU A 31 -17.85 10.25 11.74
C GLU A 31 -16.60 9.36 11.85
N GLY A 32 -16.02 9.35 13.05
CA GLY A 32 -14.83 8.58 13.37
C GLY A 32 -15.16 7.09 13.52
N LEU A 33 -14.25 6.25 13.05
CA LEU A 33 -14.26 4.83 13.40
C LEU A 33 -14.12 4.66 14.91
N ALA A 34 -14.65 3.57 15.46
CA ALA A 34 -14.39 3.22 16.86
C ALA A 34 -12.87 3.05 17.05
N GLY A 35 -12.31 3.86 17.93
CA GLY A 35 -10.94 3.73 18.40
C GLY A 35 -10.82 2.65 19.48
N PRO A 36 -9.61 2.44 20.03
CA PRO A 36 -9.31 1.33 20.93
C PRO A 36 -10.15 1.30 22.22
N SER A 37 -10.59 2.45 22.76
CA SER A 37 -11.51 2.49 23.92
C SER A 37 -12.99 2.28 23.57
N GLY A 38 -13.33 2.17 22.29
CA GLY A 38 -14.70 2.20 21.79
C GLY A 38 -15.27 3.60 21.58
N ALA A 39 -14.58 4.65 22.03
CA ALA A 39 -14.88 6.03 21.64
C ALA A 39 -14.45 6.29 20.17
N PRO A 40 -14.96 7.33 19.49
CA PRO A 40 -14.48 7.67 18.16
C PRO A 40 -12.97 7.96 18.14
N ALA A 41 -12.26 7.32 17.22
CA ALA A 41 -10.85 7.55 16.98
C ALA A 41 -10.61 9.02 16.62
N ARG A 42 -9.55 9.59 17.17
CA ARG A 42 -9.17 10.99 17.00
C ARG A 42 -8.02 11.16 16.03
N SER A 43 -7.20 10.13 15.83
CA SER A 43 -6.17 10.13 14.80
C SER A 43 -5.95 8.73 14.21
N VAL A 44 -5.36 8.72 13.01
CA VAL A 44 -5.01 7.52 12.26
C VAL A 44 -3.58 7.62 11.72
N PHE A 45 -2.84 6.52 11.83
CA PHE A 45 -1.58 6.31 11.10
C PHE A 45 -1.75 5.24 10.05
N LEU A 46 -1.25 5.51 8.84
CA LEU A 46 -1.18 4.50 7.81
C LEU A 46 0.12 3.71 7.95
N VAL A 47 0.01 2.41 7.77
CA VAL A 47 1.13 1.47 7.81
C VAL A 47 1.21 0.78 6.47
N GLY A 48 2.43 0.60 5.97
CA GLY A 48 2.62 0.01 4.67
C GLY A 48 4.07 -0.35 4.38
N ASN A 49 4.39 -0.46 3.11
CA ASN A 49 5.74 -0.72 2.65
C ASN A 49 6.12 0.26 1.53
N ALA A 50 7.40 0.58 1.46
CA ALA A 50 8.07 1.16 0.29
C ALA A 50 9.07 0.13 -0.22
N GLY A 51 9.00 -0.21 -1.50
CA GLY A 51 9.72 -1.34 -2.07
C GLY A 51 9.35 -2.67 -1.41
N ALA A 52 10.22 -3.65 -1.57
CA ALA A 52 9.98 -5.03 -1.12
C ALA A 52 10.72 -5.38 0.18
N GLY A 53 11.05 -4.41 1.03
CA GLY A 53 11.76 -4.67 2.31
C GLY A 53 11.07 -5.72 3.18
N TYR A 54 9.73 -5.68 3.24
CA TYR A 54 8.90 -6.65 3.95
C TYR A 54 9.05 -8.09 3.45
N TRP A 55 9.45 -8.28 2.19
CA TRP A 55 9.37 -9.58 1.51
C TRP A 55 10.19 -10.65 2.20
N ARG A 56 11.40 -10.33 2.66
CA ARG A 56 12.26 -11.28 3.39
C ARG A 56 11.55 -11.83 4.64
N HIS A 57 10.94 -10.94 5.42
CA HIS A 57 10.26 -11.30 6.66
C HIS A 57 8.98 -12.10 6.37
N PHE A 58 8.21 -11.67 5.39
CA PHE A 58 7.04 -12.39 4.91
C PHE A 58 7.38 -13.80 4.39
N SER A 59 8.45 -13.95 3.60
CA SER A 59 8.85 -15.24 3.04
C SER A 59 9.27 -16.23 4.12
N LEU A 60 10.09 -15.80 5.10
CA LEU A 60 10.48 -16.63 6.23
C LEU A 60 9.27 -17.06 7.06
N TRP A 61 8.33 -16.14 7.33
CA TRP A 61 7.08 -16.51 7.98
C TRP A 61 6.29 -17.52 7.14
N ARG A 62 6.17 -17.28 5.82
CA ARG A 62 5.37 -18.10 4.91
C ARG A 62 5.83 -19.55 4.85
N GLU A 63 7.13 -19.82 4.95
CA GLU A 63 7.71 -21.17 4.97
C GLU A 63 7.20 -22.05 6.12
N THR A 64 6.74 -21.43 7.20
CA THR A 64 6.21 -22.12 8.38
C THR A 64 4.69 -22.33 8.35
N GLN A 65 4.02 -21.87 7.28
CA GLN A 65 2.56 -21.86 7.18
C GLN A 65 2.04 -22.93 6.21
N PRO A 66 0.77 -23.36 6.33
CA PRO A 66 0.15 -24.26 5.36
C PRO A 66 0.19 -23.70 3.94
N VAL A 67 0.50 -24.56 2.96
CA VAL A 67 0.61 -24.19 1.53
C VAL A 67 -0.67 -23.55 1.00
N ASN A 68 -1.83 -23.95 1.51
CA ASN A 68 -3.16 -23.48 1.09
C ASN A 68 -3.73 -22.32 1.95
N LEU A 69 -2.93 -21.67 2.80
CA LEU A 69 -3.38 -20.51 3.57
C LEU A 69 -3.92 -19.40 2.62
N PRO A 70 -5.20 -19.01 2.74
CA PRO A 70 -5.75 -17.93 1.92
C PRO A 70 -5.15 -16.58 2.32
N ASN A 71 -4.91 -15.71 1.34
CA ASN A 71 -4.42 -14.33 1.52
C ASN A 71 -3.22 -14.23 2.49
N PRO A 72 -2.14 -15.00 2.29
CA PRO A 72 -1.08 -15.14 3.29
C PRO A 72 -0.41 -13.81 3.65
N LEU A 73 -0.30 -12.89 2.69
CA LEU A 73 0.28 -11.57 2.95
C LEU A 73 -0.63 -10.70 3.82
N ASP A 74 -1.95 -10.80 3.66
CA ASP A 74 -2.90 -10.08 4.51
C ASP A 74 -2.88 -10.65 5.93
N THR A 75 -2.82 -11.98 6.07
CA THR A 75 -2.66 -12.65 7.36
C THR A 75 -1.38 -12.20 8.06
N TRP A 76 -0.24 -12.25 7.38
CA TRP A 76 1.03 -11.79 7.93
C TRP A 76 0.99 -10.31 8.32
N SER A 77 0.44 -9.46 7.45
CA SER A 77 0.33 -8.02 7.72
C SER A 77 -0.51 -7.76 8.96
N ARG A 78 -1.64 -8.46 9.13
CA ARG A 78 -2.48 -8.31 10.33
C ARG A 78 -1.75 -8.74 11.59
N LEU A 79 -1.02 -9.85 11.56
CA LEU A 79 -0.26 -10.34 12.71
C LEU A 79 0.80 -9.32 13.14
N VAL A 80 1.63 -8.87 12.20
CA VAL A 80 2.71 -7.92 12.49
C VAL A 80 2.17 -6.58 12.97
N ILE A 81 1.21 -6.00 12.24
CA ILE A 81 0.68 -4.67 12.57
C ILE A 81 -0.18 -4.76 13.85
N GLY A 82 -0.86 -5.88 14.09
CA GLY A 82 -1.62 -6.14 15.31
C GLY A 82 -0.74 -6.17 16.55
N GLU A 83 0.40 -6.84 16.50
CA GLU A 83 1.36 -6.85 17.61
C GLU A 83 1.88 -5.44 17.94
N VAL A 84 2.12 -4.61 16.92
CA VAL A 84 2.47 -3.20 17.10
C VAL A 84 1.31 -2.42 17.69
N ALA A 85 0.09 -2.64 17.21
CA ALA A 85 -1.12 -1.99 17.71
C ALA A 85 -1.34 -2.28 19.20
N ASP A 86 -1.24 -3.55 19.60
CA ASP A 86 -1.40 -3.99 20.99
C ASP A 86 -0.36 -3.36 21.92
N ARG A 87 0.91 -3.31 21.50
CA ARG A 87 1.99 -2.69 22.28
C ARG A 87 1.75 -1.21 22.58
N VAL A 88 1.10 -0.49 21.66
CA VAL A 88 0.88 0.95 21.79
C VAL A 88 -0.56 1.33 22.16
N GLY A 89 -1.41 0.34 22.40
CA GLY A 89 -2.82 0.52 22.71
C GLY A 89 -3.61 1.20 21.57
N ALA A 90 -3.30 0.87 20.31
CA ALA A 90 -4.00 1.36 19.14
C ALA A 90 -5.05 0.35 18.65
N GLY A 91 -6.12 0.85 18.02
CA GLY A 91 -7.00 0.01 17.21
C GLY A 91 -6.34 -0.34 15.88
N LEU A 92 -6.62 -1.51 15.33
CA LEU A 92 -6.14 -1.93 14.01
C LEU A 92 -7.30 -2.00 13.02
N ILE A 93 -7.11 -1.40 11.84
CA ILE A 93 -7.96 -1.64 10.68
C ILE A 93 -7.13 -2.00 9.45
N MET A 94 -7.57 -3.00 8.69
CA MET A 94 -6.87 -3.45 7.49
C MET A 94 -7.61 -2.98 6.22
N PRO A 95 -6.91 -2.79 5.08
CA PRO A 95 -7.55 -2.39 3.82
C PRO A 95 -8.62 -3.35 3.31
N ASN A 96 -8.57 -4.61 3.74
CA ASN A 96 -9.50 -5.67 3.37
C ASN A 96 -10.60 -5.93 4.43
N ASP A 97 -10.64 -5.18 5.52
CA ASP A 97 -11.72 -5.27 6.52
C ASP A 97 -13.04 -4.71 5.97
N ARG A 98 -14.16 -5.32 6.38
CA ARG A 98 -15.51 -4.86 6.04
C ARG A 98 -16.18 -4.21 7.25
N PRO A 99 -16.89 -3.08 7.08
CA PRO A 99 -17.02 -2.29 5.85
C PRO A 99 -15.69 -1.66 5.44
N PHE A 100 -15.44 -1.60 4.12
CA PHE A 100 -14.19 -1.08 3.58
C PHE A 100 -13.99 0.38 3.93
N GLN A 101 -12.78 0.70 4.39
CA GLN A 101 -12.38 2.07 4.70
C GLN A 101 -11.71 2.74 3.51
N PRO A 102 -11.77 4.07 3.39
CA PRO A 102 -11.28 4.79 2.23
C PRO A 102 -9.76 5.00 2.29
N PHE A 103 -8.98 3.92 2.35
CA PHE A 103 -7.52 3.94 2.49
C PHE A 103 -6.81 4.82 1.47
N GLN A 104 -7.31 4.90 0.23
CA GLN A 104 -6.74 5.80 -0.77
C GLN A 104 -6.97 7.28 -0.42
N GLN A 105 -8.14 7.65 0.08
CA GLN A 105 -8.42 9.03 0.51
C GLN A 105 -7.58 9.37 1.75
N TRP A 106 -7.44 8.42 2.67
CA TRP A 106 -6.56 8.59 3.82
C TRP A 106 -5.10 8.79 3.41
N ALA A 107 -4.60 8.03 2.43
CA ALA A 107 -3.26 8.19 1.89
C ALA A 107 -3.04 9.57 1.24
N ILE A 108 -4.01 10.04 0.47
CA ILE A 108 -4.00 11.39 -0.11
C ILE A 108 -3.93 12.45 1.00
N ARG A 109 -4.72 12.32 2.06
CA ARG A 109 -4.73 13.25 3.20
C ARG A 109 -3.46 13.17 4.05
N ALA A 110 -2.91 11.97 4.26
CA ALA A 110 -1.78 11.71 5.14
C ALA A 110 -0.42 12.06 4.49
N GLU A 111 -0.32 11.93 3.17
CA GLU A 111 0.97 12.06 2.44
C GLU A 111 0.91 13.03 1.27
N GLY A 112 -0.25 13.60 0.94
CA GLY A 112 -0.39 14.58 -0.16
C GLY A 112 -0.24 13.96 -1.54
N LEU A 113 -0.48 12.65 -1.67
CA LEU A 113 -0.30 11.93 -2.93
C LEU A 113 -1.42 12.21 -3.92
N ALA A 114 -1.17 11.96 -5.20
CA ALA A 114 -2.17 11.96 -6.24
C ALA A 114 -2.05 10.72 -7.14
N PRO A 115 -3.12 10.33 -7.87
CA PRO A 115 -3.09 9.19 -8.77
C PRO A 115 -2.17 9.41 -9.98
N SER A 116 -1.42 8.37 -10.34
CA SER A 116 -0.74 8.27 -11.64
C SER A 116 -1.72 7.96 -12.78
N PRO A 117 -1.29 8.02 -14.05
CA PRO A 117 -2.10 7.53 -15.17
C PRO A 117 -2.52 6.06 -15.08
N LEU A 118 -1.88 5.26 -14.21
CA LEU A 118 -2.26 3.87 -13.95
C LEU A 118 -3.30 3.73 -12.81
N GLY A 119 -3.79 4.85 -12.25
CA GLY A 119 -4.71 4.88 -11.11
C GLY A 119 -4.08 4.59 -9.74
N LEU A 120 -2.83 4.11 -9.72
CA LEU A 120 -2.05 3.93 -8.49
C LEU A 120 -1.52 5.27 -7.98
N LEU A 121 -1.57 5.50 -6.65
CA LEU A 121 -1.01 6.70 -6.04
C LEU A 121 0.51 6.80 -6.32
N MET A 122 0.95 7.95 -6.83
CA MET A 122 2.34 8.23 -7.17
C MET A 122 3.05 8.86 -5.97
N HIS A 123 4.05 8.17 -5.43
CA HIS A 123 4.92 8.73 -4.40
C HIS A 123 6.15 9.38 -5.07
N PRO A 124 6.59 10.59 -4.66
CA PRO A 124 7.72 11.28 -5.31
C PRO A 124 9.05 10.51 -5.20
N VAL A 125 9.25 9.81 -4.08
CA VAL A 125 10.44 8.95 -3.84
C VAL A 125 10.22 7.51 -4.37
N TYR A 126 9.21 6.81 -3.86
CA TYR A 126 9.00 5.38 -4.14
C TYR A 126 8.32 5.09 -5.49
N GLY A 127 7.92 6.13 -6.22
CA GLY A 127 7.14 5.99 -7.44
C GLY A 127 5.85 5.23 -7.21
N LEU A 128 5.65 4.18 -8.00
CA LEU A 128 4.50 3.28 -7.85
C LEU A 128 4.79 2.10 -6.91
N TRP A 129 5.97 1.99 -6.31
CA TRP A 129 6.44 0.79 -5.62
C TRP A 129 6.23 0.87 -4.11
N HIS A 130 4.98 1.10 -3.73
CA HIS A 130 4.57 1.16 -2.34
C HIS A 130 3.15 0.60 -2.19
N ALA A 131 2.76 0.29 -0.96
CA ALA A 131 1.40 -0.14 -0.65
C ALA A 131 1.05 0.18 0.82
N TYR A 132 -0.24 0.23 1.10
CA TYR A 132 -0.79 0.32 2.45
C TYR A 132 -1.26 -1.06 2.88
N ARG A 133 -0.96 -1.41 4.12
CA ARG A 133 -1.18 -2.74 4.70
C ARG A 133 -2.06 -2.72 5.94
N GLY A 134 -2.17 -1.58 6.62
CA GLY A 134 -3.03 -1.41 7.78
C GLY A 134 -3.07 0.05 8.21
N ALA A 135 -3.91 0.35 9.17
CA ALA A 135 -3.95 1.63 9.83
C ALA A 135 -4.14 1.46 11.34
N LEU A 136 -3.45 2.30 12.10
CA LEU A 136 -3.50 2.35 13.56
C LEU A 136 -4.41 3.51 13.99
N LEU A 137 -5.45 3.22 14.74
CA LEU A 137 -6.41 4.18 15.27
C LEU A 137 -6.08 4.52 16.71
N LEU A 138 -6.16 5.80 17.07
CA LEU A 138 -5.86 6.28 18.42
C LEU A 138 -6.99 7.18 18.92
N ASP A 139 -7.30 7.09 20.22
CA ASP A 139 -8.31 7.93 20.88
C ASP A 139 -7.82 9.34 21.22
N ARG A 140 -6.61 9.68 20.79
CA ARG A 140 -6.01 10.99 21.03
C ARG A 140 -5.72 11.72 19.74
N GLU A 141 -5.90 13.02 19.80
CA GLU A 141 -5.49 13.94 18.75
C GLU A 141 -3.97 14.08 18.76
N LEU A 142 -3.38 14.11 17.57
CA LEU A 142 -1.94 14.28 17.39
C LEU A 142 -1.67 15.44 16.45
N ALA A 143 -0.53 16.09 16.65
CA ALA A 143 0.01 17.07 15.72
C ALA A 143 0.76 16.34 14.61
N PHE A 144 0.41 16.66 13.37
CA PHE A 144 1.06 16.17 12.16
C PHE A 144 1.79 17.31 11.46
N PRO A 145 2.94 17.06 10.82
CA PRO A 145 3.59 18.08 10.02
C PRO A 145 2.67 18.51 8.87
N SER A 146 2.68 19.79 8.54
CA SER A 146 2.00 20.28 7.35
C SER A 146 2.63 19.65 6.11
N LEU A 147 1.78 19.16 5.20
CA LEU A 147 2.26 18.64 3.93
C LEU A 147 2.77 19.78 3.06
N GLU A 148 3.98 19.62 2.54
CA GLU A 148 4.49 20.51 1.50
C GLU A 148 3.77 20.23 0.18
N LYS A 149 3.57 21.28 -0.63
CA LYS A 149 3.04 21.10 -1.99
C LYS A 149 4.11 20.40 -2.83
N LEU A 150 3.91 19.12 -3.09
CA LEU A 150 4.78 18.32 -3.92
C LEU A 150 4.41 18.51 -5.40
N ILE A 151 5.43 18.64 -6.25
CA ILE A 151 5.24 18.54 -7.70
C ILE A 151 4.90 17.08 -8.01
N HIS A 152 3.79 16.85 -8.71
CA HIS A 152 3.37 15.51 -9.05
C HIS A 152 4.30 14.92 -10.13
N PRO A 153 5.01 13.80 -9.88
CA PRO A 153 6.07 13.32 -10.79
C PRO A 153 5.60 13.01 -12.22
N CYS A 154 4.33 12.63 -12.40
CA CYS A 154 3.80 12.34 -13.73
C CYS A 154 3.66 13.58 -14.63
N ASP A 155 3.63 14.78 -14.04
CA ASP A 155 3.48 16.03 -14.80
C ASP A 155 4.77 16.39 -15.54
N LEU A 156 5.92 15.90 -15.02
CA LEU A 156 7.24 16.05 -15.61
C LEU A 156 7.68 14.80 -16.41
N CYS A 157 6.82 13.78 -16.50
CA CYS A 157 7.15 12.52 -17.15
C CYS A 157 6.78 12.56 -18.63
N ASP A 158 7.77 12.88 -19.47
CA ASP A 158 7.63 12.90 -20.91
C ASP A 158 7.26 11.52 -21.47
N GLY A 159 6.34 11.51 -22.44
CA GLY A 159 5.90 10.32 -23.16
C GLY A 159 5.10 9.29 -22.34
N LYS A 160 5.04 9.41 -21.01
CA LYS A 160 4.29 8.53 -20.09
C LYS A 160 4.47 7.05 -20.47
N PRO A 161 5.70 6.50 -20.41
CA PRO A 161 6.03 5.17 -20.95
C PRO A 161 5.16 4.04 -20.39
N CYS A 162 4.60 4.22 -19.18
CA CYS A 162 3.65 3.29 -18.59
C CYS A 162 2.38 3.06 -19.43
N LEU A 163 1.89 4.06 -20.16
CA LEU A 163 0.69 3.94 -20.98
C LEU A 163 0.95 3.15 -22.27
N ASN A 164 2.18 3.19 -22.79
CA ASN A 164 2.55 2.54 -24.05
C ASN A 164 3.07 1.10 -23.86
N ALA A 165 3.40 0.70 -22.63
CA ALA A 165 3.98 -0.61 -22.34
C ALA A 165 2.94 -1.71 -22.04
N CYS A 166 1.66 -1.37 -21.92
CA CYS A 166 0.61 -2.37 -21.69
C CYS A 166 0.28 -3.10 -23.02
N PRO A 167 0.49 -4.43 -23.12
CA PRO A 167 0.29 -5.16 -24.37
C PRO A 167 -1.18 -5.28 -24.81
N VAL A 168 -2.11 -4.90 -23.93
CA VAL A 168 -3.56 -4.95 -24.18
C VAL A 168 -4.25 -3.63 -23.84
N GLU A 169 -3.48 -2.55 -23.70
CA GLU A 169 -4.02 -1.19 -23.51
C GLU A 169 -5.03 -1.08 -22.35
N ALA A 170 -4.80 -1.85 -21.26
CA ALA A 170 -5.74 -1.96 -20.15
C ALA A 170 -5.94 -0.66 -19.36
N PHE A 171 -5.14 0.38 -19.62
CA PHE A 171 -5.22 1.67 -18.92
C PHE A 171 -5.71 2.74 -19.89
N SER A 172 -6.79 3.42 -19.50
CA SER A 172 -7.35 4.54 -20.25
C SER A 172 -7.74 5.68 -19.30
N PRO A 173 -7.99 6.90 -19.82
CA PRO A 173 -8.59 7.97 -19.00
C PRO A 173 -9.93 7.57 -18.37
N GLY A 174 -10.66 6.62 -18.98
CA GLY A 174 -11.93 6.11 -18.47
C GLY A 174 -11.80 5.02 -17.39
N GLY A 175 -10.58 4.58 -17.08
CA GLY A 175 -10.32 3.60 -16.03
C GLY A 175 -9.48 2.41 -16.50
N PHE A 176 -9.46 1.38 -15.66
CA PHE A 176 -8.70 0.15 -15.86
C PHE A 176 -9.59 -0.98 -16.38
N ASP A 177 -9.28 -1.52 -17.56
CA ASP A 177 -9.92 -2.72 -18.10
C ASP A 177 -9.43 -3.96 -17.35
N TYR A 178 -10.06 -4.20 -16.20
CA TYR A 178 -9.78 -5.35 -15.36
C TYR A 178 -9.98 -6.68 -16.09
N ALA A 179 -11.07 -6.81 -16.85
CA ALA A 179 -11.43 -8.05 -17.52
C ALA A 179 -10.45 -8.40 -18.65
N GLY A 180 -10.13 -7.43 -19.51
CA GLY A 180 -9.13 -7.61 -20.58
C GLY A 180 -7.74 -7.89 -20.02
N CYS A 181 -7.33 -7.19 -18.95
CA CYS A 181 -6.05 -7.43 -18.30
C CYS A 181 -5.96 -8.86 -17.71
N VAL A 182 -6.95 -9.30 -16.94
CA VAL A 182 -6.97 -10.66 -16.37
C VAL A 182 -7.00 -11.72 -17.47
N SER A 183 -7.80 -11.51 -18.53
CA SER A 183 -7.83 -12.40 -19.70
C SER A 183 -6.45 -12.56 -20.33
N HIS A 184 -5.74 -11.44 -20.57
CA HIS A 184 -4.38 -11.45 -21.08
C HIS A 184 -3.41 -12.18 -20.15
N VAL A 185 -3.42 -11.84 -18.85
CA VAL A 185 -2.52 -12.43 -17.85
C VAL A 185 -2.73 -13.93 -17.74
N ARG A 186 -3.96 -14.46 -17.90
CA ARG A 186 -4.24 -15.91 -17.92
C ARG A 186 -3.93 -16.57 -19.26
N GLY A 187 -3.89 -15.80 -20.35
CA GLY A 187 -3.69 -16.28 -21.71
C GLY A 187 -2.27 -16.77 -22.04
N ARG A 188 -2.11 -17.37 -23.22
CA ARG A 188 -0.84 -17.94 -23.70
C ARG A 188 0.29 -16.91 -23.79
N THR A 189 -0.02 -15.67 -24.16
CA THR A 189 0.94 -14.57 -24.31
C THR A 189 1.15 -13.75 -23.04
N GLY A 190 0.43 -14.04 -21.94
CA GLY A 190 0.50 -13.30 -20.68
C GLY A 190 1.70 -13.64 -19.78
N TYR A 191 2.60 -14.54 -20.21
CA TYR A 191 3.68 -15.05 -19.34
C TYR A 191 4.58 -13.95 -18.78
N ALA A 192 4.91 -12.93 -19.58
CA ALA A 192 5.71 -11.80 -19.13
C ALA A 192 5.01 -11.04 -17.98
N CYS A 193 3.71 -10.77 -18.11
CA CYS A 193 2.92 -10.15 -17.05
C CYS A 193 2.81 -11.03 -15.80
N ARG A 194 2.69 -12.36 -15.95
CA ARG A 194 2.64 -13.31 -14.81
C ARG A 194 3.97 -13.41 -14.04
N SER A 195 5.09 -13.44 -14.75
CA SER A 195 6.41 -13.75 -14.17
C SER A 195 7.21 -12.51 -13.77
N ALA A 196 7.03 -11.39 -14.47
CA ALA A 196 7.79 -10.17 -14.25
C ALA A 196 6.93 -9.01 -13.72
N GLY A 197 5.63 -9.21 -13.53
CA GLY A 197 4.71 -8.15 -13.10
C GLY A 197 4.08 -7.37 -14.24
N CYS A 198 3.23 -6.41 -13.88
CA CYS A 198 2.59 -5.52 -14.85
C CYS A 198 3.64 -4.72 -15.65
N LEU A 199 3.69 -4.94 -16.97
CA LEU A 199 4.65 -4.27 -17.86
C LEU A 199 4.49 -2.74 -17.87
N ALA A 200 3.24 -2.25 -17.81
CA ALA A 200 2.94 -0.83 -17.68
C ALA A 200 3.53 -0.21 -16.41
N ARG A 201 3.39 -0.88 -15.25
CA ARG A 201 3.96 -0.42 -13.98
C ARG A 201 5.49 -0.47 -14.02
N ASN A 202 6.07 -1.52 -14.59
CA ASN A 202 7.53 -1.66 -14.74
C ASN A 202 8.14 -0.58 -15.63
N ALA A 203 7.42 -0.10 -16.64
CA ALA A 203 7.88 0.97 -17.53
C ALA A 203 7.92 2.35 -16.86
N CYS A 204 7.33 2.53 -15.67
CA CYS A 204 7.44 3.79 -14.94
C CYS A 204 8.90 4.02 -14.47
N PRO A 205 9.52 5.17 -14.80
CA PRO A 205 10.89 5.48 -14.39
C PRO A 205 10.99 5.95 -12.93
N ILE A 206 9.91 6.50 -12.38
CA ILE A 206 9.90 7.08 -11.03
C ILE A 206 9.99 5.96 -9.98
N GLY A 207 10.91 6.11 -9.03
CA GLY A 207 11.14 5.13 -7.97
C GLY A 207 11.66 3.78 -8.48
N ALA A 208 12.36 3.74 -9.62
CA ALA A 208 12.88 2.49 -10.19
C ALA A 208 13.78 1.69 -9.22
N GLU A 209 14.49 2.37 -8.32
CA GLU A 209 15.29 1.75 -7.24
C GLU A 209 14.43 1.03 -6.19
N TRP A 210 13.16 1.42 -6.04
CA TRP A 210 12.19 0.81 -5.14
C TRP A 210 11.42 -0.34 -5.81
N ARG A 211 11.67 -0.59 -7.10
CA ARG A 211 10.97 -1.62 -7.87
C ARG A 211 11.02 -2.97 -7.17
N TYR A 212 9.85 -3.60 -7.06
CA TYR A 212 9.74 -4.92 -6.47
C TYR A 212 10.54 -5.94 -7.31
N PRO A 213 11.30 -6.85 -6.69
CA PRO A 213 11.91 -7.97 -7.40
C PRO A 213 10.86 -8.82 -8.13
N ALA A 214 11.24 -9.48 -9.22
CA ALA A 214 10.33 -10.24 -10.07
C ALA A 214 9.48 -11.26 -9.28
N ALA A 215 10.07 -11.96 -8.30
CA ALA A 215 9.34 -12.91 -7.45
C ALA A 215 8.17 -12.26 -6.66
N VAL A 216 8.37 -11.05 -6.16
CA VAL A 216 7.35 -10.28 -5.44
C VAL A 216 6.24 -9.85 -6.40
N GLN A 217 6.63 -9.41 -7.60
CA GLN A 217 5.67 -9.01 -8.62
C GLN A 217 4.83 -10.20 -9.10
N ALA A 218 5.47 -11.35 -9.34
CA ALA A 218 4.80 -12.59 -9.71
C ALA A 218 3.81 -13.05 -8.64
N PHE A 219 4.20 -12.97 -7.36
CA PHE A 219 3.31 -13.26 -6.24
C PHE A 219 2.03 -12.39 -6.28
N HIS A 220 2.16 -11.08 -6.47
CA HIS A 220 1.00 -10.19 -6.57
C HIS A 220 0.18 -10.43 -7.82
N GLN A 221 0.81 -10.78 -8.95
CA GLN A 221 0.11 -11.09 -10.20
C GLN A 221 -0.69 -12.39 -10.11
N ALA A 222 -0.15 -13.40 -9.42
CA ALA A 222 -0.89 -14.64 -9.16
C ALA A 222 -2.17 -14.37 -8.34
N ALA A 223 -2.06 -13.56 -7.28
CA ALA A 223 -3.23 -13.15 -6.50
C ALA A 223 -4.23 -12.32 -7.33
N PHE A 224 -3.75 -11.31 -8.07
CA PHE A 224 -4.57 -10.44 -8.91
C PHE A 224 -5.34 -11.23 -9.99
N ALA A 225 -4.67 -12.16 -10.66
CA ALA A 225 -5.26 -12.96 -11.73
C ALA A 225 -5.89 -14.27 -11.24
N GLY A 226 -5.90 -14.56 -9.93
CA GLY A 226 -6.42 -15.81 -9.37
C GLY A 226 -5.82 -17.06 -10.02
N LEU A 227 -4.49 -17.17 -9.98
CA LEU A 227 -3.68 -18.26 -10.54
C LEU A 227 -3.19 -19.24 -9.46
#